data_AF-F8QKH3-F1
#
_entry.id   AF-F8QKH3-F1
#
_cell.length_a   1.000
_cell.length_b   1.000
_cell.length_c   1.000
_cell.angle_alpha   90.00
_cell.angle_beta   90.00
_cell.angle_gamma   90.00
#
_symmetry.space_group_name_H-M   'P 1'
#
loop_
_entity.id
_entity.type
_entity.pdbx_description
1 polymer ?
#
loop_
_entity_poly.entity_id
_entity_poly.type
_entity_poly.pdbx_seq_one_letter_code
_entity_poly.pdbx_strand_id
1 'polypeptide(L)'
;WELRAEKAAGALYLNVTKEQRIHLDGIIDDPVKIWEKLAIVHVSKKPGTRFNAYDDFFSIRKKEDESLQSLMTRIDEGMHQIQNLRPTGFSLSELDDELTCMAMIRALPDQYAHFTSSLLLLGTLDKTQLKDAFLAEEVNRRRRAE
;
A
#
# COMPACT_ATOMS: atom_id res chain seq x y z
N TRP A 1 -32.48 7.14 3.72
CA TRP A 1 -31.20 6.47 4.05
C TRP A 1 -31.23 5.03 3.55
N GLU A 2 -32.20 4.21 4.00
CA GLU A 2 -32.39 2.80 3.62
C GLU A 2 -32.33 2.54 2.11
N LEU A 3 -33.12 3.24 1.29
CA LEU A 3 -33.09 3.08 -0.17
C LEU A 3 -31.70 3.28 -0.81
N ARG A 4 -30.86 4.15 -0.22
CA ARG A 4 -29.47 4.35 -0.68
C ARG A 4 -28.57 3.21 -0.22
N ALA A 5 -28.79 2.71 0.98
CA ALA A 5 -28.05 1.57 1.53
C ALA A 5 -28.34 0.28 0.74
N GLU A 6 -29.60 -0.01 0.43
CA GLU A 6 -29.99 -1.16 -0.41
C GLU A 6 -29.38 -1.09 -1.80
N LYS A 7 -29.43 0.09 -2.45
CA LYS A 7 -28.79 0.31 -3.75
C LYS A 7 -27.28 0.08 -3.71
N ALA A 8 -26.62 0.55 -2.66
CA ALA A 8 -25.18 0.34 -2.46
C ALA A 8 -24.87 -1.15 -2.24
N ALA A 9 -25.67 -1.85 -1.42
CA ALA A 9 -25.47 -3.26 -1.12
C ALA A 9 -25.63 -4.12 -2.38
N GLY A 10 -26.69 -3.87 -3.16
CA GLY A 10 -26.91 -4.51 -4.45
C GLY A 10 -25.78 -4.24 -5.46
N ALA A 11 -25.30 -2.99 -5.54
CA ALA A 11 -24.17 -2.65 -6.41
C ALA A 11 -22.89 -3.39 -5.99
N LEU A 12 -22.57 -3.44 -4.70
CA LEU A 12 -21.41 -4.18 -4.19
C LEU A 12 -21.52 -5.67 -4.48
N TYR A 13 -22.66 -6.30 -4.16
CA TYR A 13 -22.89 -7.73 -4.38
C TYR A 13 -22.79 -8.13 -5.86
N LEU A 14 -23.34 -7.31 -6.76
CA LEU A 14 -23.30 -7.58 -8.20
C LEU A 14 -21.88 -7.51 -8.79
N ASN A 15 -21.01 -6.67 -8.22
CA ASN A 15 -19.62 -6.52 -8.66
C ASN A 15 -18.66 -7.58 -8.09
N VAL A 16 -19.12 -8.42 -7.16
CA VAL A 16 -18.33 -9.55 -6.63
C VAL A 16 -18.58 -10.80 -7.48
N THR A 17 -17.53 -11.55 -7.79
CA THR A 17 -17.61 -12.79 -8.58
C THR A 17 -18.44 -13.84 -7.85
N LYS A 18 -19.11 -14.73 -8.59
CA LYS A 18 -20.05 -15.70 -7.99
C LYS A 18 -19.39 -16.60 -6.96
N GLU A 19 -18.13 -16.94 -7.17
CA GLU A 19 -17.32 -17.80 -6.32
C GLU A 19 -17.00 -17.13 -4.97
N GLN A 20 -16.92 -15.79 -4.92
CA GLN A 20 -16.61 -15.02 -3.72
C GLN A 20 -17.85 -14.58 -2.94
N ARG A 21 -19.04 -14.64 -3.55
CA ARG A 21 -20.31 -14.25 -2.90
C ARG A 21 -20.64 -15.08 -1.66
N ILE A 22 -20.12 -16.31 -1.57
CA ILE A 22 -20.25 -17.16 -0.37
C ILE A 22 -19.73 -16.47 0.90
N HIS A 23 -18.80 -15.52 0.76
CA HIS A 23 -18.23 -14.78 1.89
C HIS A 23 -19.11 -13.62 2.36
N LEU A 24 -20.20 -13.32 1.65
CA LEU A 24 -21.15 -12.25 1.93
C LEU A 24 -22.48 -12.77 2.53
N ASP A 25 -22.64 -14.08 2.68
CA ASP A 25 -23.83 -14.67 3.29
C ASP A 25 -24.03 -14.14 4.71
N GLY A 26 -25.25 -13.68 5.01
CA GLY A 26 -25.62 -13.09 6.30
C GLY A 26 -25.27 -11.60 6.46
N ILE A 27 -24.63 -10.96 5.47
CA ILE A 27 -24.36 -9.51 5.47
C ILE A 27 -24.85 -8.79 4.19
N ILE A 28 -25.59 -9.47 3.32
CA ILE A 28 -25.97 -9.00 1.97
C ILE A 28 -26.77 -7.68 1.99
N ASP A 29 -27.50 -7.41 3.07
CA ASP A 29 -28.34 -6.22 3.20
C ASP A 29 -27.62 -5.03 3.84
N ASP A 30 -26.39 -5.22 4.30
CA ASP A 30 -25.59 -4.20 4.98
C ASP A 30 -24.39 -3.80 4.11
N PRO A 31 -24.48 -2.68 3.35
CA PRO A 31 -23.42 -2.27 2.45
C PRO A 31 -22.11 -1.93 3.18
N VAL A 32 -22.18 -1.52 4.45
CA VAL A 32 -20.99 -1.19 5.25
C VAL A 32 -20.25 -2.48 5.56
N LYS A 33 -20.95 -3.51 6.03
CA LYS A 33 -20.34 -4.82 6.31
C LYS A 33 -19.80 -5.51 5.06
N ILE A 34 -20.52 -5.41 3.93
CA ILE A 34 -20.02 -5.92 2.65
C ILE A 34 -18.70 -5.23 2.30
N TRP A 35 -18.65 -3.89 2.40
CA TRP A 35 -17.43 -3.13 2.13
C TRP A 35 -16.29 -3.49 3.08
N GLU A 36 -16.54 -3.60 4.40
CA GLU A 36 -15.53 -4.01 5.38
C GLU A 36 -14.97 -5.40 5.09
N LYS A 37 -15.84 -6.36 4.75
CA LYS A 37 -15.43 -7.72 4.40
C LYS A 37 -14.58 -7.73 3.13
N LEU A 38 -15.01 -7.02 2.10
CA LEU A 38 -14.24 -6.89 0.86
C LEU A 38 -12.91 -6.18 1.09
N ALA A 39 -12.87 -5.15 1.94
CA ALA A 39 -11.64 -4.47 2.31
C ALA A 39 -10.66 -5.43 3.02
N ILE A 40 -11.14 -6.26 3.95
CA ILE A 40 -10.29 -7.27 4.62
C ILE A 40 -9.73 -8.29 3.62
N VAL A 41 -10.56 -8.76 2.69
CA VAL A 41 -10.19 -9.82 1.74
C VAL A 41 -9.30 -9.31 0.61
N HIS A 42 -9.56 -8.10 0.10
CA HIS A 42 -8.94 -7.59 -1.12
C HIS A 42 -7.97 -6.43 -0.90
N VAL A 43 -8.16 -5.63 0.16
CA VAL A 43 -7.21 -4.56 0.52
C VAL A 43 -6.22 -5.17 1.51
N SER A 44 -5.25 -5.90 0.97
CA SER A 44 -4.09 -6.33 1.75
C SER A 44 -3.31 -5.08 2.19
N LYS A 45 -3.63 -4.52 3.36
CA LYS A 45 -2.92 -3.39 3.99
C LYS A 45 -1.55 -3.82 4.54
N LYS A 46 -0.80 -4.60 3.77
CA LYS A 46 0.58 -4.94 4.12
C LYS A 46 1.43 -3.66 3.98
N PRO A 47 2.30 -3.35 4.94
CA PRO A 47 3.29 -2.28 4.86
C PRO A 47 4.07 -2.23 3.54
N GLY A 48 4.44 -3.38 2.97
CA GLY A 48 5.03 -3.44 1.62
C GLY A 48 4.15 -2.85 0.51
N THR A 49 2.82 -3.00 0.60
CA THR A 49 1.86 -2.38 -0.33
C THR A 49 1.82 -0.85 -0.17
N ARG A 50 1.97 -0.33 1.06
CA ARG A 50 2.10 1.12 1.30
C ARG A 50 3.41 1.68 0.76
N PHE A 51 4.53 0.97 0.99
CA PHE A 51 5.82 1.35 0.44
C PHE A 51 5.76 1.44 -1.09
N ASN A 52 5.22 0.40 -1.75
CA ASN A 52 5.07 0.39 -3.21
C ASN A 52 4.20 1.56 -3.68
N ALA A 53 3.12 1.90 -2.97
CA ALA A 53 2.29 3.05 -3.32
C ALA A 53 3.06 4.39 -3.22
N TYR A 54 3.91 4.55 -2.21
CA TYR A 54 4.80 5.72 -2.12
C TYR A 54 5.87 5.70 -3.23
N ASP A 55 6.45 4.55 -3.54
CA ASP A 55 7.46 4.41 -4.59
C ASP A 55 6.88 4.75 -5.98
N ASP A 56 5.70 4.21 -6.29
CA ASP A 56 4.92 4.50 -7.49
C ASP A 56 4.59 5.99 -7.57
N PHE A 57 4.10 6.57 -6.47
CA PHE A 57 3.75 7.99 -6.38
C PHE A 57 4.95 8.90 -6.70
N PHE A 58 6.10 8.66 -6.07
CA PHE A 58 7.31 9.47 -6.31
C PHE A 58 7.98 9.16 -7.66
N SER A 59 7.64 8.03 -8.29
CA SER A 59 8.08 7.66 -9.64
C SER A 59 7.19 8.24 -10.74
N ILE A 60 6.07 8.90 -10.40
CA ILE A 60 5.23 9.59 -11.39
C ILE A 60 6.08 10.63 -12.14
N ARG A 61 6.11 10.48 -13.46
CA ARG A 61 6.67 11.46 -14.41
C ARG A 61 5.65 11.72 -15.51
N LYS A 62 5.68 12.93 -16.05
CA LYS A 62 4.87 13.31 -17.22
C LYS A 62 5.29 12.44 -18.41
N LYS A 63 4.33 11.80 -19.06
CA LYS A 63 4.55 11.09 -20.34
C LYS A 63 4.60 12.08 -21.50
N GLU A 64 5.17 11.69 -22.64
CA GLU A 64 5.30 12.55 -23.82
C GLU A 64 3.93 13.08 -24.29
N ASP A 65 2.96 12.18 -24.50
CA ASP A 65 1.61 12.49 -25.00
C ASP A 65 0.58 12.85 -23.91
N GLU A 66 1.03 13.06 -22.67
CA GLU A 66 0.14 13.33 -21.54
C GLU A 66 -0.06 14.84 -21.34
N SER A 67 -1.31 15.27 -21.10
CA SER A 67 -1.61 16.63 -20.70
C SER A 67 -1.27 16.88 -19.23
N LEU A 68 -1.01 18.13 -18.85
CA LEU A 68 -0.76 18.48 -17.44
C LEU A 68 -1.97 18.16 -16.54
N GLN A 69 -3.19 18.31 -17.06
CA GLN A 69 -4.40 17.93 -16.34
C GLN A 69 -4.44 16.42 -16.04
N SER A 70 -4.12 15.58 -17.03
CA SER A 70 -4.06 14.12 -16.83
C SER A 70 -2.96 13.74 -15.81
N LEU A 71 -1.83 14.43 -15.85
CA LEU A 71 -0.77 14.24 -14.87
C LEU A 71 -1.24 14.60 -13.45
N MET A 72 -1.92 15.74 -13.28
CA MET A 72 -2.49 16.14 -11.98
C MET A 72 -3.46 15.09 -11.46
N THR A 73 -4.37 14.59 -12.30
CA THR A 73 -5.30 13.52 -11.93
C THR A 73 -4.56 12.27 -11.41
N ARG A 74 -3.48 11.83 -12.08
CA ARG A 74 -2.70 10.68 -11.61
C ARG A 74 -1.98 10.92 -10.29
N ILE A 75 -1.52 12.16 -10.04
CA ILE A 75 -0.91 12.54 -8.76
C ILE A 75 -1.96 12.46 -7.66
N ASP A 76 -3.15 13.01 -7.89
CA ASP A 76 -4.26 12.96 -6.94
C ASP A 76 -4.70 11.53 -6.64
N GLU A 77 -4.83 10.70 -7.69
CA GLU A 77 -5.12 9.26 -7.57
C GLU A 77 -4.05 8.52 -6.74
N GLY A 78 -2.76 8.78 -7.00
CA GLY A 78 -1.67 8.18 -6.25
C GLY A 78 -1.69 8.55 -4.77
N MET A 79 -1.96 9.81 -4.45
CA MET A 79 -2.12 10.25 -3.06
C MET A 79 -3.34 9.59 -2.39
N HIS A 80 -4.47 9.49 -3.09
CA HIS A 80 -5.65 8.79 -2.57
C HIS A 80 -5.37 7.31 -2.31
N GLN A 81 -4.59 6.64 -3.16
CA GLN A 81 -4.19 5.25 -2.88
C GLN A 81 -3.36 5.14 -1.60
N ILE A 82 -2.38 6.01 -1.39
CA ILE A 82 -1.59 6.05 -0.15
C ILE A 82 -2.51 6.26 1.06
N GLN A 83 -3.44 7.22 0.98
CA GLN A 83 -4.40 7.51 2.04
C GLN A 83 -5.29 6.30 2.37
N ASN A 84 -5.81 5.61 1.35
CA ASN A 84 -6.68 4.43 1.51
C ASN A 84 -5.96 3.25 2.18
N LEU A 85 -4.64 3.15 2.01
CA LEU A 85 -3.85 2.08 2.61
C LEU A 85 -3.47 2.35 4.07
N ARG A 86 -3.67 3.57 4.59
CA ARG A 86 -3.36 3.91 5.99
C ARG A 86 -4.20 3.08 6.97
N PRO A 87 -3.63 2.67 8.11
CA PRO A 87 -4.40 2.08 9.20
C PRO A 87 -5.31 3.13 9.84
N THR A 88 -6.36 2.68 10.51
CA THR A 88 -7.24 3.57 11.29
C THR A 88 -6.45 4.19 12.43
N GLY A 89 -6.53 5.52 12.58
CA GLY A 89 -5.77 6.25 13.62
C GLY A 89 -4.35 6.66 13.23
N PHE A 90 -3.97 6.52 11.95
CA PHE A 90 -2.65 6.89 11.45
C PHE A 90 -2.27 8.35 11.78
N SER A 91 -1.21 8.50 12.55
CA SER A 91 -0.68 9.75 13.09
C SER A 91 0.40 10.36 12.19
N LEU A 92 0.70 11.64 12.42
CA LEU A 92 1.82 12.30 11.74
C LEU A 92 3.18 11.68 12.09
N SER A 93 3.36 11.18 13.31
CA SER A 93 4.61 10.49 13.69
C SER A 93 4.81 9.22 12.88
N GLU A 94 3.75 8.45 12.64
CA GLU A 94 3.83 7.24 11.80
C GLU A 94 4.11 7.60 10.34
N LEU A 95 3.60 8.74 9.85
CA LEU A 95 3.96 9.27 8.54
C LEU A 95 5.46 9.61 8.46
N ASP A 96 6.01 10.31 9.44
CA ASP A 96 7.42 10.69 9.48
C ASP A 96 8.34 9.46 9.52
N ASP A 97 7.93 8.42 10.25
CA ASP A 97 8.64 7.15 10.30
C ASP A 97 8.56 6.40 8.96
N GLU A 98 7.40 6.33 8.32
CA GLU A 98 7.26 5.73 6.98
C GLU A 98 8.10 6.48 5.95
N LEU A 99 8.07 7.82 5.93
CA LEU A 99 8.90 8.63 5.02
C LEU A 99 10.40 8.42 5.27
N THR A 100 10.81 8.25 6.53
CA THR A 100 12.20 7.91 6.85
C THR A 100 12.58 6.55 6.27
N CYS A 101 11.73 5.53 6.44
CA CYS A 101 11.94 4.21 5.86
C CYS A 101 12.02 4.24 4.33
N MET A 102 11.13 5.01 3.67
CA MET A 102 11.16 5.26 2.22
C MET A 102 12.50 5.84 1.78
N ALA A 103 12.97 6.89 2.47
CA ALA A 103 14.24 7.53 2.15
C ALA A 103 15.43 6.58 2.31
N MET A 104 15.45 5.78 3.37
CA MET A 104 16.51 4.77 3.60
C MET A 104 16.59 3.77 2.45
N ILE A 105 15.46 3.19 2.04
CA ILE A 105 15.42 2.17 0.98
C ILE A 105 15.76 2.79 -0.38
N ARG A 106 15.22 3.98 -0.71
CA ARG A 106 15.49 4.66 -1.99
C ARG A 106 16.90 5.22 -2.12
N ALA A 107 17.61 5.41 -1.01
CA ALA A 107 19.01 5.86 -1.01
C ALA A 107 19.99 4.73 -1.37
N LEU A 108 19.54 3.47 -1.39
CA LEU A 108 20.38 2.33 -1.71
C LEU A 108 20.64 2.26 -3.23
N PRO A 109 21.92 2.17 -3.67
CA PRO A 109 22.24 2.00 -5.08
C PRO A 109 21.90 0.58 -5.58
N ASP A 110 21.86 0.40 -6.91
CA ASP A 110 21.47 -0.85 -7.58
C ASP A 110 22.24 -2.09 -7.12
N GLN A 111 23.48 -1.94 -6.65
CA GLN A 111 24.27 -3.02 -6.06
C GLN A 111 23.62 -3.63 -4.79
N TYR A 112 22.63 -2.98 -4.20
CA TYR A 112 21.80 -3.47 -3.10
C TYR A 112 20.43 -3.96 -3.55
N ALA A 113 20.16 -4.10 -4.86
CA ALA A 113 18.84 -4.50 -5.38
C ALA A 113 18.25 -5.74 -4.68
N HIS A 114 19.06 -6.78 -4.44
CA HIS A 114 18.60 -7.98 -3.72
C HIS A 114 18.19 -7.70 -2.26
N PHE A 115 18.92 -6.82 -1.58
CA PHE A 115 18.59 -6.38 -0.23
C PHE A 115 17.35 -5.49 -0.23
N THR A 116 17.25 -4.54 -1.17
CA THR A 116 16.04 -3.74 -1.37
C THR A 116 14.81 -4.62 -1.60
N SER A 117 14.90 -5.62 -2.48
CA SER A 117 13.80 -6.57 -2.69
C SER A 117 13.43 -7.36 -1.43
N SER A 118 14.40 -7.78 -0.61
CA SER A 118 14.09 -8.51 0.63
C SER A 118 13.41 -7.63 1.67
N LEU A 119 13.78 -6.35 1.76
CA LEU A 119 13.13 -5.37 2.64
C LEU A 119 11.66 -5.13 2.25
N LEU A 120 11.34 -5.10 0.95
CA LEU A 120 9.97 -4.92 0.46
C LEU A 120 9.06 -6.13 0.71
N LEU A 121 9.66 -7.32 0.92
CA LEU A 121 8.93 -8.53 1.27
C LEU A 121 8.62 -8.62 2.78
N LEU A 122 9.17 -7.73 3.60
CA LEU A 122 8.89 -7.70 5.03
C LEU A 122 7.41 -7.36 5.27
N GLY A 123 6.75 -8.20 6.07
CA GLY A 123 5.34 -8.03 6.44
C GLY A 123 5.08 -6.79 7.29
N THR A 124 6.12 -6.20 7.89
CA THR A 124 6.09 -4.92 8.59
C THR A 124 7.40 -4.18 8.38
N LEU A 125 7.33 -2.91 7.97
CA LEU A 125 8.49 -2.02 7.85
C LEU A 125 8.49 -1.08 9.05
N ASP A 126 8.92 -1.59 10.20
CA ASP A 126 9.24 -0.74 11.35
C ASP A 126 10.62 -0.09 11.17
N LYS A 127 10.75 1.17 11.58
CA LYS A 127 11.98 1.96 11.43
C LYS A 127 13.15 1.35 12.19
N THR A 128 12.90 0.76 13.35
CA THR A 128 13.95 0.10 14.14
C THR A 128 14.41 -1.17 13.44
N GLN A 129 13.46 -2.01 13.00
CA GLN A 129 13.75 -3.22 12.24
C GLN A 129 14.54 -2.93 10.95
N LEU A 130 14.20 -1.84 10.25
CA LEU A 130 14.90 -1.44 9.04
C LEU A 130 16.34 -1.02 9.33
N LYS A 131 16.57 -0.26 10.41
CA LYS A 131 17.93 0.12 10.84
C LYS A 131 18.77 -1.12 11.18
N ASP A 132 18.19 -2.06 11.91
CA ASP A 132 18.88 -3.32 12.26
C ASP A 132 19.23 -4.14 11.00
N ALA A 133 18.31 -4.19 10.02
CA ALA A 133 18.56 -4.86 8.75
C ALA A 133 19.70 -4.21 7.95
N PHE A 134 19.79 -2.87 7.95
CA PHE A 134 20.89 -2.15 7.31
C PHE A 134 22.24 -2.48 7.94
N LEU A 135 22.31 -2.46 9.29
CA LEU A 135 23.53 -2.82 10.01
C LEU A 135 23.94 -4.27 9.75
N ALA A 136 22.97 -5.20 9.71
CA ALA A 136 23.23 -6.60 9.40
C ALA A 136 23.75 -6.79 7.96
N GLU A 137 23.17 -6.10 6.96
CA GLU A 137 23.63 -6.16 5.58
C GLU A 137 25.04 -5.59 5.42
N GLU A 138 25.38 -4.51 6.13
CA GLU A 138 26.74 -3.96 6.13
C GLU A 138 27.76 -4.98 6.65
N VAL A 139 27.47 -5.64 7.78
CA VAL A 139 28.33 -6.69 8.33
C VAL A 139 28.47 -7.87 7.36
N ASN A 140 27.36 -8.30 6.75
CA ASN A 140 27.37 -9.40 5.79
C ASN A 140 28.21 -9.10 4.56
N ARG A 141 28.18 -7.86 4.06
CA ARG A 141 29.01 -7.46 2.91
C ARG A 141 30.49 -7.39 3.25
N ARG A 142 30.85 -6.88 4.43
CA ARG A 142 32.25 -6.88 4.89
C ARG A 142 32.81 -8.30 4.92
N ARG A 143 32.06 -9.26 5.46
CA ARG A 143 32.46 -10.68 5.49
C ARG A 143 32.59 -11.34 4.12
N ARG A 144 31.84 -10.88 3.10
CA ARG A 144 31.95 -11.41 1.73
C ARG A 144 33.13 -10.81 0.95
N ALA A 145 33.68 -9.70 1.42
CA ALA A 145 34.81 -9.02 0.83
C ALA A 145 36.17 -9.48 1.39
N GLU A 146 36.15 -10.23 2.51
CA GLU A 146 37.28 -10.95 3.12
C GLU A 146 37.43 -12.35 2.52
#